data_AF-A0AB33JMR9-F1
#
_entry.id   AF-A0AB33JMR9-F1
#
_cell.length_a   1.000
_cell.length_b   1.000
_cell.length_c   1.000
_cell.angle_alpha   90.00
_cell.angle_beta   90.00
_cell.angle_gamma   90.00
#
_symmetry.space_group_name_H-M   'P 1'
#
loop_
_entity.id
_entity.type
_entity.pdbx_description
1 polymer ?
#
loop_
_entity_poly.entity_id
_entity_poly.type
_entity_poly.pdbx_seq_one_letter_code
_entity_poly.pdbx_strand_id
1 'polypeptide(L)'
;MNNQLLLDNLRCIPDWPIKGVNFRDVTTLFKSPDCIKEISDEMYDLYKDKGITKIVGIESRGFVMSTAVAIRLNAGVVLCRKPGKLPCETVQESYDKEYGTDTIEIHKDAINENDVILLHDDLLATGGTMKAACDLVKKFHPKKIYCNFIIELINEGLNGRESFDKDIEITSLIQI
;
A
#
# COMPACT_ATOMS: atom_id res chain seq x y z
N MET A 1 -14.29 -10.87 -2.30
CA MET A 1 -13.42 -10.30 -1.24
C MET A 1 -13.45 -11.28 -0.09
N ASN A 2 -12.28 -11.62 0.45
CA ASN A 2 -11.98 -12.80 1.29
C ASN A 2 -11.81 -14.09 0.50
N ASN A 3 -10.74 -14.13 -0.28
CA ASN A 3 -10.24 -15.35 -0.90
C ASN A 3 -9.79 -16.36 0.18
N GLN A 4 -10.35 -17.57 0.16
CA GLN A 4 -10.08 -18.58 1.18
C GLN A 4 -8.61 -19.03 1.17
N LEU A 5 -7.98 -19.12 -0.01
CA LEU A 5 -6.56 -19.45 -0.13
C LEU A 5 -5.70 -18.46 0.67
N LEU A 6 -6.01 -17.18 0.57
CA LEU A 6 -5.27 -16.13 1.26
C LEU A 6 -5.54 -16.15 2.76
N LEU A 7 -6.80 -16.35 3.18
CA LEU A 7 -7.17 -16.45 4.59
C LEU A 7 -6.48 -17.63 5.29
N ASP A 8 -6.50 -18.82 4.66
CA ASP A 8 -5.92 -20.04 5.23
C ASP A 8 -4.40 -19.96 5.37
N ASN A 9 -3.75 -19.14 4.54
CA ASN A 9 -2.30 -18.95 4.57
C ASN A 9 -1.87 -17.72 5.38
N LEU A 10 -2.80 -16.87 5.84
CA LEU A 10 -2.47 -15.67 6.61
C LEU A 10 -2.24 -16.02 8.08
N ARG A 11 -0.99 -15.98 8.52
CA ARG A 11 -0.64 -16.19 9.93
C ARG A 11 -1.05 -14.99 10.80
N CYS A 12 -1.73 -15.28 11.90
CA CYS A 12 -1.95 -14.35 13.00
C CYS A 12 -0.97 -14.63 14.15
N ILE A 13 -0.25 -13.61 14.60
CA ILE A 13 0.63 -13.67 15.77
C ILE A 13 -0.02 -12.86 16.90
N PRO A 14 -0.57 -13.50 17.94
CA PRO A 14 -1.19 -12.79 19.05
C PRO A 14 -0.14 -12.08 19.91
N ASP A 15 -0.55 -10.98 20.54
CA ASP A 15 0.24 -10.20 21.50
C ASP A 15 1.59 -9.69 20.97
N TRP A 16 1.65 -9.34 19.67
CA TRP A 16 2.85 -8.77 19.03
C TRP A 16 2.50 -7.51 18.23
N PRO A 17 3.32 -6.44 18.28
CA PRO A 17 4.55 -6.29 19.06
C PRO A 17 4.30 -6.03 20.55
N ILE A 18 3.04 -5.80 20.94
CA ILE A 18 2.60 -5.57 22.30
C ILE A 18 1.35 -6.40 22.61
N LYS A 19 1.09 -6.62 23.90
CA LYS A 19 -0.10 -7.33 24.37
C LYS A 19 -1.39 -6.68 23.86
N GLY A 20 -2.32 -7.48 23.37
CA GLY A 20 -3.61 -7.05 22.82
C GLY A 20 -3.61 -6.83 21.30
N VAL A 21 -2.45 -6.82 20.63
CA VAL A 21 -2.36 -6.67 19.17
C VAL A 21 -2.29 -8.04 18.49
N ASN A 22 -3.13 -8.25 17.47
CA ASN A 22 -3.13 -9.44 16.63
C ASN A 22 -2.41 -9.15 15.31
N PHE A 23 -1.11 -9.42 15.26
CA PHE A 23 -0.31 -9.09 14.09
C PHE A 23 -0.61 -10.03 12.92
N ARG A 24 -0.97 -9.45 11.77
CA ARG A 24 -1.22 -10.18 10.53
C ARG A 24 0.06 -10.26 9.72
N ASP A 25 0.67 -11.43 9.76
CA ASP A 25 1.97 -11.64 9.15
C ASP A 25 1.84 -12.03 7.66
N VAL A 26 1.83 -11.01 6.82
CA VAL A 26 1.75 -11.14 5.35
C VAL A 26 2.89 -11.97 4.74
N THR A 27 4.02 -12.16 5.44
CA THR A 27 5.16 -12.91 4.88
C THR A 27 4.81 -14.37 4.59
N THR A 28 3.79 -14.90 5.28
CA THR A 28 3.25 -16.24 5.02
C THR A 28 2.51 -16.35 3.69
N LEU A 29 1.91 -15.26 3.22
CA LEU A 29 1.37 -15.17 1.85
C LEU A 29 2.51 -15.07 0.83
N PHE A 30 3.53 -14.27 1.11
CA PHE A 30 4.65 -14.07 0.18
C PHE A 30 5.50 -15.32 -0.06
N LYS A 31 5.64 -16.22 0.92
CA LYS A 31 6.38 -17.48 0.73
C LYS A 31 5.59 -18.54 -0.05
N SER A 32 4.28 -18.34 -0.26
CA SER A 32 3.42 -19.27 -1.01
C SER A 32 3.31 -18.80 -2.47
N PRO A 33 3.77 -19.61 -3.45
CA PRO A 33 3.67 -19.24 -4.86
C PRO A 33 2.20 -19.05 -5.30
N ASP A 34 1.28 -19.87 -4.77
CA ASP A 34 -0.14 -19.77 -5.08
C ASP A 34 -0.75 -18.48 -4.53
N CYS A 35 -0.38 -18.08 -3.30
CA CYS A 35 -0.87 -16.83 -2.71
C CYS A 35 -0.32 -15.60 -3.45
N ILE A 36 0.97 -15.56 -3.80
CA ILE A 36 1.51 -14.45 -4.61
C ILE A 36 0.79 -14.36 -5.94
N LYS A 37 0.58 -15.49 -6.62
CA LYS A 37 -0.14 -15.52 -7.90
C LYS A 37 -1.56 -14.97 -7.73
N GLU A 38 -2.28 -15.43 -6.72
CA GLU A 38 -3.66 -15.00 -6.46
C GLU A 38 -3.76 -13.51 -6.15
N ILE A 39 -2.90 -12.98 -5.26
CA ILE A 39 -2.86 -11.54 -4.95
C ILE A 39 -2.55 -10.74 -6.22
N SER A 40 -1.61 -11.22 -7.04
CA SER A 40 -1.27 -10.58 -8.31
C SER A 40 -2.44 -10.59 -9.30
N ASP A 41 -3.18 -11.71 -9.40
CA ASP A 41 -4.34 -11.86 -10.27
C ASP A 41 -5.48 -10.92 -9.84
N GLU A 42 -5.84 -10.91 -8.56
CA GLU A 42 -6.89 -10.03 -8.05
C GLU A 42 -6.53 -8.54 -8.23
N MET A 43 -5.29 -8.14 -7.91
CA MET A 43 -4.84 -6.77 -8.14
C MET A 43 -4.83 -6.42 -9.64
N TYR A 44 -4.34 -7.31 -10.51
CA TYR A 44 -4.35 -7.06 -11.94
C TYR A 44 -5.78 -6.85 -12.46
N ASP A 45 -6.72 -7.70 -12.08
CA ASP A 45 -8.11 -7.59 -12.52
C ASP A 45 -8.80 -6.31 -12.04
N LEU A 46 -8.47 -5.81 -10.85
CA LEU A 46 -8.96 -4.53 -10.35
C LEU A 46 -8.44 -3.33 -11.14
N TYR A 47 -7.20 -3.41 -11.67
CA TYR A 47 -6.48 -2.24 -12.17
C TYR A 47 -6.15 -2.24 -13.67
N LYS A 48 -6.32 -3.36 -14.39
CA LYS A 48 -5.95 -3.50 -15.81
C LYS A 48 -6.57 -2.47 -16.75
N ASP A 49 -7.80 -2.04 -16.47
CA ASP A 49 -8.53 -1.08 -17.31
C ASP A 49 -8.54 0.35 -16.74
N LYS A 50 -7.82 0.59 -15.64
CA LYS A 50 -7.75 1.91 -14.98
C LYS A 50 -6.61 2.80 -15.51
N GLY A 51 -5.80 2.29 -16.43
CA GLY A 51 -4.72 3.06 -17.08
C GLY A 51 -3.57 3.43 -16.14
N ILE A 52 -3.29 2.59 -15.14
CA ILE A 52 -2.19 2.80 -14.17
C ILE A 52 -0.86 2.94 -14.91
N THR A 53 -0.14 4.05 -14.69
CA THR A 53 1.19 4.29 -15.29
C THR A 53 2.32 4.03 -14.31
N LYS A 54 2.09 4.21 -13.01
CA LYS A 54 3.06 3.94 -11.94
C LYS A 54 2.39 3.38 -10.69
N ILE A 55 3.08 2.47 -10.02
CA ILE A 55 2.72 1.96 -8.69
C ILE A 55 3.70 2.54 -7.67
N VAL A 56 3.18 3.27 -6.69
CA VAL A 56 3.95 3.75 -5.55
C VAL A 56 3.86 2.71 -4.44
N GLY A 57 4.93 1.96 -4.23
CA GLY A 57 5.03 0.99 -3.14
C GLY A 57 5.51 1.67 -1.87
N ILE A 58 4.85 1.39 -0.74
CA ILE A 58 5.28 1.89 0.57
C ILE A 58 6.31 0.93 1.17
N GLU A 59 7.40 1.48 1.71
CA GLU A 59 8.45 0.68 2.32
C GLU A 59 7.94 -0.11 3.54
N SER A 60 8.31 -1.39 3.71
CA SER A 60 9.07 -2.25 2.79
C SER A 60 8.22 -3.33 2.13
N ARG A 61 7.14 -3.75 2.79
CA ARG A 61 6.32 -4.89 2.36
C ARG A 61 5.47 -4.56 1.13
N GLY A 62 5.03 -3.31 0.98
CA GLY A 62 4.34 -2.84 -0.21
C GLY A 62 5.16 -3.08 -1.50
N PHE A 63 6.49 -3.03 -1.44
CA PHE A 63 7.33 -3.25 -2.62
C PHE A 63 7.10 -4.60 -3.30
N VAL A 64 6.81 -5.66 -2.52
CA VAL A 64 6.73 -7.03 -3.04
C VAL A 64 5.66 -7.14 -4.12
N MET A 65 4.43 -6.71 -3.80
CA MET A 65 3.33 -6.81 -4.75
C MET A 65 3.29 -5.61 -5.71
N SER A 66 3.81 -4.45 -5.34
CA SER A 66 3.99 -3.34 -6.30
C SER A 66 4.82 -3.79 -7.50
N THR A 67 5.94 -4.47 -7.28
CA THR A 67 6.77 -4.96 -8.40
C THR A 67 6.07 -6.06 -9.19
N ALA A 68 5.46 -7.05 -8.52
CA ALA A 68 4.80 -8.16 -9.21
C ALA A 68 3.65 -7.70 -10.12
N VAL A 69 2.86 -6.72 -9.67
CA VAL A 69 1.71 -6.20 -10.41
C VAL A 69 2.11 -5.18 -11.48
N ALA A 70 3.14 -4.36 -11.22
CA ALA A 70 3.63 -3.38 -12.19
C ALA A 70 4.07 -4.03 -13.52
N ILE A 71 4.71 -5.20 -13.44
CA ILE A 71 5.10 -5.99 -14.63
C ILE A 71 3.87 -6.30 -15.50
N ARG A 72 2.76 -6.69 -14.89
CA ARG A 72 1.53 -7.08 -15.59
C ARG A 72 0.74 -5.89 -16.13
N LEU A 73 0.76 -4.78 -15.40
CA LEU A 73 0.10 -3.54 -15.82
C LEU A 73 0.94 -2.72 -16.81
N ASN A 74 2.18 -3.15 -17.11
CA ASN A 74 3.15 -2.37 -17.88
C ASN A 74 3.34 -0.96 -17.29
N ALA A 75 3.47 -0.90 -15.96
CA ALA A 75 3.62 0.33 -15.17
C ALA A 75 5.04 0.43 -14.58
N GLY A 76 5.46 1.66 -14.25
CA GLY A 76 6.66 1.89 -13.45
C GLY A 76 6.44 1.59 -11.96
N VAL A 77 7.53 1.43 -11.20
CA VAL A 77 7.49 1.36 -9.72
C VAL A 77 8.20 2.57 -9.15
N VAL A 78 7.54 3.26 -8.22
CA VAL A 78 8.09 4.37 -7.45
C VAL A 78 8.25 3.94 -6.01
N LEU A 79 9.42 4.18 -5.44
CA LEU A 79 9.71 3.83 -4.05
C LEU A 79 9.33 4.99 -3.14
N CYS A 80 8.39 4.74 -2.21
CA CYS A 80 8.10 5.63 -1.10
C CYS A 80 8.82 5.11 0.14
N ARG A 81 9.81 5.85 0.63
CA ARG A 81 10.78 5.37 1.64
C ARG A 81 10.88 6.29 2.84
N LYS A 82 11.54 5.83 3.90
CA LYS A 82 11.95 6.71 5.00
C LYS A 82 13.13 7.61 4.59
N PRO A 83 13.32 8.78 5.23
CA PRO A 83 14.41 9.71 4.95
C PRO A 83 15.79 9.06 4.87
N GLY A 84 16.57 9.49 3.87
CA GLY A 84 17.95 9.07 3.67
C GLY A 84 18.10 7.69 3.03
N LYS A 85 17.01 7.13 2.47
CA LYS A 85 17.05 5.88 1.69
C LYS A 85 17.08 6.13 0.19
N LEU A 86 16.60 7.30 -0.26
CA LEU A 86 16.62 7.71 -1.66
C LEU A 86 17.85 8.60 -1.94
N PRO A 87 18.66 8.29 -2.97
CA PRO A 87 19.96 8.96 -3.18
C PRO A 87 19.91 10.31 -3.91
N CYS A 88 18.74 10.73 -4.42
CA CYS A 88 18.59 11.93 -5.26
C CYS A 88 17.68 12.93 -4.55
N GLU A 89 17.37 14.07 -5.19
CA GLU A 89 16.41 15.04 -4.64
C GLU A 89 15.06 14.37 -4.35
N THR A 90 14.51 14.67 -3.18
CA THR A 90 13.24 14.09 -2.72
C THR A 90 12.21 15.16 -2.35
N VAL A 91 10.94 14.84 -2.54
CA VAL A 91 9.82 15.50 -1.87
C VAL A 91 9.48 14.67 -0.64
N GLN A 92 9.15 15.34 0.48
CA GLN A 92 8.88 14.69 1.76
C GLN A 92 7.48 15.04 2.29
N GLU A 93 6.92 14.13 3.09
CA GLU A 93 5.70 14.34 3.87
C GLU A 93 5.89 13.76 5.28
N SER A 94 5.55 14.54 6.29
CA SER A 94 5.63 14.13 7.70
C SER A 94 4.23 13.95 8.27
N TYR A 95 4.05 12.93 9.10
CA TYR A 95 2.76 12.62 9.70
C TYR A 95 2.90 12.15 11.13
N ASP A 96 1.87 12.43 11.92
CA ASP A 96 1.81 12.05 13.32
C ASP A 96 1.52 10.55 13.47
N LYS A 97 2.19 9.95 14.43
CA LYS A 97 1.91 8.62 14.97
C LYS A 97 1.40 8.77 16.40
N GLU A 98 0.86 7.69 16.95
CA GLU A 98 0.47 7.63 18.36
C GLU A 98 1.63 8.04 19.30
N TYR A 99 2.86 7.71 18.90
CA TYR A 99 4.08 8.14 19.59
C TYR A 99 5.09 8.72 18.58
N GLY A 100 5.05 10.05 18.41
CA GLY A 100 6.01 10.82 17.63
C GLY A 100 5.56 11.10 16.19
N THR A 101 6.50 11.55 15.37
CA THR A 101 6.30 11.82 13.94
C THR A 101 7.14 10.86 13.11
N ASP A 102 6.64 10.48 11.94
CA ASP A 102 7.43 9.78 10.92
C ASP A 102 7.38 10.57 9.62
N THR A 103 8.33 10.33 8.74
CA THR A 103 8.47 11.02 7.47
C THR A 103 8.67 10.01 6.37
N ILE A 104 8.11 10.30 5.19
CA ILE A 104 8.29 9.53 3.98
C ILE A 104 8.76 10.43 2.83
N GLU A 105 9.50 9.84 1.90
CA GLU A 105 10.14 10.51 0.78
C GLU A 105 9.95 9.75 -0.54
N ILE A 106 9.79 10.53 -1.63
CA ILE A 106 9.75 10.07 -3.03
C ILE A 106 10.71 10.95 -3.83
N HIS A 107 11.42 10.36 -4.79
CA HIS A 107 12.28 11.12 -5.71
C HIS A 107 11.48 12.16 -6.48
N LYS A 108 12.03 13.37 -6.61
CA LYS A 108 11.33 14.53 -7.18
C LYS A 108 10.97 14.38 -8.67
N ASP A 109 11.67 13.50 -9.39
CA ASP A 109 11.47 13.18 -10.80
C ASP A 109 10.64 11.91 -11.04
N ALA A 110 10.12 11.28 -9.97
CA ALA A 110 9.44 9.98 -10.07
C ALA A 110 8.02 10.05 -10.66
N ILE A 111 7.32 11.18 -10.50
CA ILE A 111 5.89 11.35 -10.85
C ILE A 111 5.70 12.67 -11.58
N ASN A 112 4.86 12.67 -12.61
CA ASN A 112 4.41 13.86 -13.34
C ASN A 112 2.87 13.94 -13.46
N GLU A 113 2.37 15.04 -13.99
CA GLU A 113 0.94 15.33 -14.04
C GLU A 113 0.10 14.39 -14.94
N ASN A 114 0.74 13.66 -15.84
CA ASN A 114 0.05 12.70 -16.71
C ASN A 114 -0.08 11.32 -16.07
N ASP A 115 0.56 11.08 -14.93
CA ASP A 115 0.57 9.78 -14.29
C ASP A 115 -0.77 9.42 -13.63
N VAL A 116 -1.13 8.16 -13.77
CA VAL A 116 -2.21 7.52 -13.02
C VAL A 116 -1.56 6.59 -12.01
N ILE A 117 -1.70 6.94 -10.72
CA ILE A 117 -0.95 6.33 -9.63
C ILE A 117 -1.81 5.29 -8.92
N LEU A 118 -1.22 4.11 -8.71
CA LEU A 118 -1.68 3.14 -7.73
C LEU A 118 -0.73 3.16 -6.52
N LEU A 119 -1.21 3.63 -5.38
CA LEU A 119 -0.52 3.44 -4.10
C LEU A 119 -0.82 2.04 -3.55
N HIS A 120 0.19 1.35 -3.06
CA HIS A 120 0.04 0.01 -2.51
C HIS A 120 0.84 -0.20 -1.23
N ASP A 121 0.19 -0.84 -0.25
CA ASP A 121 0.80 -1.34 0.98
C ASP A 121 0.18 -2.69 1.36
N ASP A 122 0.84 -3.45 2.25
CA ASP A 122 0.36 -4.77 2.62
C ASP A 122 -0.93 -4.73 3.45
N LEU A 123 -1.08 -3.74 4.33
CA LEU A 123 -2.15 -3.73 5.33
C LEU A 123 -2.67 -2.31 5.63
N LEU A 124 -4.00 -2.17 5.65
CA LEU A 124 -4.70 -0.99 6.16
C LEU A 124 -5.13 -1.21 7.62
N ALA A 125 -4.51 -0.44 8.52
CA ALA A 125 -4.87 -0.31 9.93
C ALA A 125 -5.60 1.03 10.17
N THR A 126 -4.93 2.02 10.77
CA THR A 126 -5.47 3.37 11.00
C THR A 126 -5.47 4.27 9.75
N GLY A 127 -4.74 3.89 8.70
CA GLY A 127 -4.65 4.65 7.43
C GLY A 127 -3.62 5.78 7.40
N GLY A 128 -3.04 6.19 8.55
CA GLY A 128 -2.17 7.36 8.64
C GLY A 128 -0.97 7.36 7.67
N THR A 129 -0.24 6.24 7.57
CA THR A 129 0.91 6.13 6.64
C THR A 129 0.48 6.22 5.18
N MET A 130 -0.60 5.56 4.78
CA MET A 130 -1.09 5.66 3.41
C MET A 130 -1.66 7.06 3.12
N LYS A 131 -2.31 7.71 4.10
CA LYS A 131 -2.78 9.09 3.94
C LYS A 131 -1.61 10.04 3.68
N ALA A 132 -0.53 9.93 4.44
CA ALA A 132 0.69 10.68 4.20
C ALA A 132 1.26 10.39 2.79
N ALA A 133 1.24 9.13 2.35
CA ALA A 133 1.70 8.77 1.01
C ALA A 133 0.82 9.37 -0.10
N CYS A 134 -0.51 9.38 0.10
CA CYS A 134 -1.45 10.08 -0.78
C CYS A 134 -1.14 11.57 -0.85
N ASP A 135 -0.93 12.23 0.29
CA ASP A 135 -0.64 13.66 0.34
C ASP A 135 0.70 14.00 -0.29
N LEU A 136 1.72 13.15 -0.10
CA LEU A 136 3.00 13.27 -0.77
C LEU A 136 2.85 13.16 -2.29
N VAL A 137 2.12 12.15 -2.78
CA VAL A 137 1.87 11.93 -4.21
C VAL A 137 1.07 13.09 -4.82
N LYS A 138 0.12 13.69 -4.11
CA LYS A 138 -0.64 14.86 -4.58
C LYS A 138 0.25 16.07 -4.89
N LYS A 139 1.39 16.23 -4.23
CA LYS A 139 2.35 17.33 -4.51
C LYS A 139 2.92 17.27 -5.93
N PHE A 140 2.86 16.11 -6.58
CA PHE A 140 3.26 15.92 -7.97
C PHE A 140 2.13 16.16 -8.98
N HIS A 141 0.92 16.46 -8.50
CA HIS A 141 -0.28 16.71 -9.30
C HIS A 141 -0.63 15.62 -10.33
N PRO A 142 -0.57 14.31 -9.98
CA PRO A 142 -0.88 13.25 -10.93
C PRO A 142 -2.35 13.31 -11.37
N LYS A 143 -2.63 12.76 -12.54
CA LYS A 143 -3.96 12.72 -13.16
C LYS A 143 -5.01 12.01 -12.28
N LYS A 144 -4.63 10.94 -11.59
CA LYS A 144 -5.51 10.18 -10.70
C LYS A 144 -4.72 9.36 -9.69
N ILE A 145 -5.31 9.14 -8.52
CA ILE A 145 -4.75 8.31 -7.43
C ILE A 145 -5.76 7.20 -7.07
N TYR A 146 -5.24 5.98 -6.93
CA TYR A 146 -5.91 4.81 -6.37
C TYR A 146 -5.10 4.29 -5.18
N CYS A 147 -5.76 3.62 -4.24
CA CYS A 147 -5.09 2.90 -3.14
C CYS A 147 -5.51 1.42 -3.13
N ASN A 148 -4.54 0.55 -2.89
CA ASN A 148 -4.77 -0.88 -2.71
C ASN A 148 -4.06 -1.41 -1.47
N PHE A 149 -4.72 -2.35 -0.80
CA PHE A 149 -4.16 -3.13 0.29
C PHE A 149 -4.42 -4.62 0.07
N ILE A 150 -3.54 -5.47 0.60
CA ILE A 150 -3.82 -6.91 0.65
C ILE A 150 -4.84 -7.16 1.78
N ILE A 151 -4.59 -6.60 2.96
CA ILE A 151 -5.38 -6.81 4.17
C ILE A 151 -5.96 -5.49 4.66
N GLU A 152 -7.19 -5.51 5.16
CA GLU A 152 -7.80 -4.39 5.88
C GLU A 152 -8.38 -4.88 7.21
N LEU A 153 -8.04 -4.19 8.30
CA LEU A 153 -8.51 -4.49 9.66
C LEU A 153 -9.82 -3.77 9.96
N ILE A 154 -10.94 -4.31 9.48
CA ILE A 154 -12.27 -3.74 9.67
C ILE A 154 -12.87 -4.07 11.04
N ASN A 155 -12.47 -5.19 11.65
CA ASN A 155 -13.07 -5.66 12.91
C ASN A 155 -12.35 -5.14 14.16
N GLU A 156 -11.31 -4.32 13.98
CA GLU A 156 -10.49 -3.78 15.08
C GLU A 156 -10.87 -2.32 15.46
N GLY A 157 -11.94 -1.77 14.86
CA GLY A 157 -12.46 -0.45 15.19
C GLY A 157 -11.55 0.72 14.79
N LEU A 158 -10.62 0.49 13.87
CA LEU A 158 -9.60 1.46 13.46
C LEU A 158 -10.10 2.48 12.44
N ASN A 159 -11.21 2.18 11.74
CA ASN A 159 -11.85 3.05 10.75
C ASN A 159 -10.89 3.66 9.71
N GLY A 160 -9.87 2.91 9.27
CA GLY A 160 -8.76 3.46 8.49
C GLY A 160 -9.17 4.22 7.23
N ARG A 161 -10.26 3.80 6.57
CA ARG A 161 -10.81 4.46 5.38
C ARG A 161 -11.27 5.90 5.61
N GLU A 162 -11.64 6.28 6.84
CA GLU A 162 -12.12 7.63 7.15
C GLU A 162 -11.02 8.70 7.01
N SER A 163 -9.75 8.30 7.05
CA SER A 163 -8.61 9.21 6.94
C SER A 163 -8.36 9.75 5.51
N PHE A 164 -9.00 9.18 4.49
CA PHE A 164 -8.74 9.47 3.09
C PHE A 164 -9.73 10.45 2.46
N ASP A 165 -9.28 11.20 1.46
CA ASP A 165 -10.13 12.05 0.65
C ASP A 165 -11.17 11.22 -0.11
N LYS A 166 -12.39 11.73 -0.22
CA LYS A 166 -13.55 10.99 -0.74
C LYS A 166 -13.44 10.59 -2.22
N ASP A 167 -12.54 11.22 -2.96
CA ASP A 167 -12.30 10.97 -4.39
C ASP A 167 -11.24 9.88 -4.64
N ILE A 168 -10.55 9.42 -3.59
CA ILE A 168 -9.59 8.31 -3.64
C ILE A 168 -10.35 7.00 -3.53
N GLU A 169 -10.25 6.17 -4.58
CA GLU A 169 -10.81 4.84 -4.57
C GLU A 169 -9.87 3.88 -3.84
N ILE A 170 -10.38 3.19 -2.82
CA ILE A 170 -9.63 2.27 -1.95
C ILE A 170 -10.16 0.84 -2.14
N THR A 171 -9.26 -0.08 -2.45
CA THR A 171 -9.55 -1.52 -2.50
C THR A 171 -8.72 -2.30 -1.49
N SER A 172 -9.28 -3.39 -0.98
CA SER A 172 -8.61 -4.37 -0.13
C SER A 172 -8.98 -5.78 -0.59
N LEU A 173 -8.04 -6.73 -0.64
CA LEU A 173 -8.35 -8.09 -1.09
C LEU A 173 -9.04 -8.92 -0.01
N ILE A 174 -8.57 -8.73 1.23
CA ILE A 174 -9.06 -9.39 2.44
C ILE A 174 -9.47 -8.34 3.46
N GLN A 175 -10.63 -8.54 4.09
CA GLN A 175 -11.16 -7.74 5.18
C GLN A 175 -11.39 -8.62 6.40
N ILE A 176 -10.72 -8.30 7.50
CA ILE A 176 -10.70 -9.10 8.74
C ILE A 176 -10.81 -8.25 10.01
#